data_AF-A0A947NEH3-F1
#
_entry.id   AF-A0A947NEH3-F1
#
_cell.length_a   1.000
_cell.length_b   1.000
_cell.length_c   1.000
_cell.angle_alpha   90.00
_cell.angle_beta   90.00
_cell.angle_gamma   90.00
#
_symmetry.space_group_name_H-M   'P 1'
#
loop_
_entity.id
_entity.type
_entity.pdbx_description
1 polymer ?
#
loop_
_entity_poly.entity_id
_entity_poly.type
_entity_poly.pdbx_seq_one_letter_code
_entity_poly.pdbx_strand_id
1 'polypeptide(L)' 'MYKNMKMDKLDCLLISPPIFYKGDESIWKNVNSNFPPLGLASIAAYVRAKNKSIKIIDCNVESPS' A
#
# COMPACT_ATOMS: atom_id res chain seq x y z
N MET A 1 2.11 22.15 -22.45
CA MET A 1 2.82 20.91 -22.86
C MET A 1 3.05 20.06 -21.62
N TYR A 2 2.26 19.02 -21.41
CA TYR A 2 2.52 18.07 -20.34
C TYR A 2 3.71 17.20 -20.77
N LYS A 3 4.79 17.28 -19.99
CA LYS A 3 5.99 16.46 -20.17
C LYS A 3 5.54 15.00 -20.07
N ASN A 4 5.71 14.20 -21.13
CA ASN A 4 5.45 12.76 -21.08
C ASN A 4 6.36 12.15 -20.00
N MET A 5 5.81 11.97 -18.80
CA MET A 5 6.48 11.31 -17.71
C MET A 5 6.56 9.84 -18.08
N LYS A 6 7.74 9.36 -18.49
CA LYS A 6 7.98 7.92 -18.59
C LYS A 6 7.70 7.34 -17.22
N MET A 7 6.59 6.64 -17.06
CA MET A 7 6.39 5.78 -15.91
C MET A 7 7.47 4.71 -15.99
N ASP A 8 8.36 4.68 -15.01
CA ASP A 8 9.30 3.58 -14.86
C ASP A 8 8.50 2.27 -14.87
N LYS A 9 8.91 1.35 -15.75
CA LYS A 9 8.22 0.06 -15.89
C LYS A 9 8.37 -0.68 -14.55
N LEU A 10 7.25 -0.88 -13.86
CA LEU A 10 7.19 -1.69 -12.65
C LEU A 10 7.07 -3.16 -13.04
N ASP A 11 7.85 -4.03 -12.39
CA ASP A 11 7.68 -5.48 -12.50
C ASP A 11 6.53 -5.98 -11.62
N CYS A 12 6.25 -5.28 -10.52
CA CYS A 12 5.22 -5.66 -9.56
C CYS A 12 4.60 -4.44 -8.87
N LEU A 13 3.29 -4.53 -8.59
CA LEU A 13 2.54 -3.57 -7.80
C LEU A 13 1.85 -4.31 -6.65
N LEU A 14 2.09 -3.87 -5.42
CA LEU A 14 1.42 -4.38 -4.23
C LEU A 14 0.43 -3.32 -3.75
N ILE A 15 -0.80 -3.73 -3.45
CA ILE A 15 -1.86 -2.82 -3.01
C ILE A 15 -2.31 -3.24 -1.61
N SER A 16 -2.23 -2.32 -0.65
CA SER A 16 -2.96 -2.43 0.61
C SER A 16 -4.36 -1.84 0.37
N PRO A 17 -5.41 -2.67 0.33
CA PRO A 17 -6.77 -2.17 0.09
C PRO A 17 -7.22 -1.26 1.25
N PRO A 18 -8.23 -0.41 1.03
CA PRO A 18 -8.77 0.43 2.09
C PRO A 18 -9.39 -0.43 3.18
N ILE A 19 -9.37 0.09 4.42
CA ILE A 19 -9.97 -0.59 5.56
C ILE A 19 -11.50 -0.48 5.48
N PHE A 20 -12.20 -1.61 5.45
CA PHE A 20 -13.67 -1.66 5.35
C PHE A 20 -14.37 -2.02 6.67
N TYR A 21 -13.66 -2.10 7.80
CA TYR A 21 -14.27 -2.53 9.05
C TYR A 21 -15.32 -1.50 9.51
N LYS A 22 -16.59 -1.91 9.58
CA LYS A 22 -17.61 -1.17 10.31
C LYS A 22 -17.25 -1.26 11.79
N GLY A 23 -17.00 -0.12 12.43
CA GLY A 23 -16.50 -0.04 13.80
C GLY A 23 -17.49 -0.50 14.88
N ASP A 24 -18.54 -1.22 14.54
CA ASP A 24 -19.74 -1.20 15.38
C ASP A 24 -19.67 -2.15 16.59
N GLU A 25 -18.82 -3.20 16.54
CA GLU A 25 -18.86 -4.29 17.53
C GLU A 25 -17.50 -4.72 18.15
N SER A 26 -16.38 -4.07 17.82
CA SER A 26 -15.07 -4.47 18.38
C SER A 26 -14.58 -3.55 19.50
N ILE A 27 -13.77 -4.08 20.44
CA ILE A 27 -13.08 -3.30 21.49
C ILE A 27 -12.14 -2.21 20.91
N TRP A 28 -11.88 -2.25 19.61
CA TRP A 28 -11.02 -1.35 18.86
C TRP A 28 -11.80 -0.23 18.14
N LYS A 29 -13.08 -0.03 18.48
CA LYS A 29 -14.00 0.94 17.85
C LYS A 29 -13.46 2.37 17.69
N ASN A 30 -12.54 2.79 18.56
CA ASN A 30 -11.91 4.12 18.52
C ASN A 30 -10.39 4.07 18.23
N VAL A 31 -9.85 2.90 17.93
CA VAL A 31 -8.44 2.71 17.59
C VAL A 31 -8.35 2.54 16.08
N ASN A 32 -8.26 3.65 15.38
CA ASN A 32 -7.95 3.63 13.95
C ASN A 32 -6.44 3.49 13.78
N SER A 33 -5.94 2.26 13.96
CA SER A 33 -4.53 2.01 13.72
C SER A 33 -4.30 1.70 12.25
N ASN A 34 -4.09 2.76 11.46
CA ASN A 34 -3.54 2.67 10.11
C ASN A 34 -2.06 2.25 10.20
N PHE A 35 -1.82 1.03 10.68
CA PHE A 35 -0.48 0.46 10.67
C PHE A 35 -0.01 0.33 9.22
N PRO A 36 1.25 0.68 8.92
CA PRO A 36 1.80 0.44 7.60
C PRO A 36 1.69 -1.05 7.25
N PRO A 37 1.54 -1.42 5.98
CA PRO A 37 1.35 -2.81 5.58
C PRO A 37 2.68 -3.59 5.65
N LEU A 38 3.11 -3.94 6.86
CA LEU A 38 4.42 -4.57 7.14
C LEU A 38 4.62 -5.88 6.38
N GLY A 39 3.56 -6.64 6.15
CA GLY A 39 3.59 -7.82 5.28
C GLY A 39 3.96 -7.49 3.84
N LEU A 40 3.33 -6.47 3.26
CA LEU A 40 3.67 -5.98 1.91
C LEU A 40 5.08 -5.39 1.86
N ALA A 41 5.52 -4.70 2.92
CA ALA A 41 6.89 -4.20 3.04
C ALA A 41 7.92 -5.33 3.00
N SER A 42 7.65 -6.43 3.69
CA SER A 42 8.51 -7.62 3.72
C SER A 42 8.61 -8.30 2.35
N ILE A 43 7.47 -8.45 1.66
CA ILE A 43 7.43 -8.98 0.29
C ILE A 43 8.20 -8.05 -0.67
N ALA A 44 7.99 -6.74 -0.57
CA ALA A 44 8.70 -5.78 -1.41
C ALA A 44 10.22 -5.82 -1.20
N ALA A 45 10.68 -5.98 0.04
CA ALA A 45 12.09 -6.16 0.33
C ALA A 45 12.67 -7.41 -0.37
N TYR A 46 11.97 -8.54 -0.28
CA TYR A 46 12.38 -9.77 -0.97
C TYR A 46 12.44 -9.60 -2.49
N VAL A 47 11.43 -8.98 -3.09
CA VAL A 47 11.36 -8.77 -4.54
C VAL A 47 12.46 -7.80 -5.02
N ARG A 48 12.72 -6.71 -4.26
CA ARG A 48 13.83 -5.79 -4.54
C ARG A 48 15.18 -6.49 -4.49
N ALA A 49 15.38 -7.43 -3.56
CA ALA A 49 16.60 -8.24 -3.48
C ALA A 49 16.81 -9.15 -4.71
N LYS A 50 15.80 -9.31 -5.56
CA LYS A 50 15.87 -10.00 -6.86
C LYS A 50 16.03 -9.04 -8.05
N ASN A 51 16.44 -7.79 -7.81
CA ASN A 51 16.60 -6.73 -8.81
C ASN A 51 15.32 -6.45 -9.62
N LYS A 52 14.16 -6.52 -8.98
CA LYS A 52 12.86 -6.21 -9.59
C LYS A 52 12.32 -4.87 -9.10
N SER A 53 11.73 -4.11 -10.00
CA SER A 53 11.09 -2.83 -9.71
C SER A 53 9.70 -3.06 -9.10
N ILE A 54 9.49 -2.58 -7.87
CA ILE A 54 8.24 -2.79 -7.12
C ILE A 54 7.77 -1.52 -6.38
N LYS A 55 6.46 -1.28 -6.43
CA LYS A 55 5.78 -0.21 -5.70
C LYS A 55 4.72 -0.80 -4.76
N ILE A 56 4.58 -0.21 -3.57
CA ILE A 56 3.44 -0.43 -2.68
C ILE A 56 2.52 0.79 -2.79
N ILE A 57 1.22 0.56 -2.92
CA ILE A 57 0.17 1.57 -2.79
C ILE A 57 -0.64 1.22 -1.54
N ASP A 58 -0.65 2.11 -0.57
CA ASP A 58 -1.56 2.01 0.58
C ASP A 58 -2.77 2.90 0.35
N CYS A 59 -3.93 2.31 0.11
CA CYS A 59 -5.14 3.07 -0.19
C CYS A 59 -5.60 3.94 0.99
N ASN A 60 -5.25 3.59 2.24
CA ASN A 60 -5.60 4.42 3.40
C ASN A 60 -4.77 5.71 3.48
N VAL A 61 -3.63 5.76 2.77
CA VAL A 61 -2.74 6.93 2.70
C VAL A 61 -2.91 7.70 1.40
N GLU A 62 -2.98 6.98 0.27
CA GLU A 62 -3.03 7.56 -1.08
C GLU A 62 -4.43 8.05 -1.48
N SER A 63 -5.48 7.49 -0.88
CA SER A 63 -6.88 7.88 -1.12
C SER A 63 -7.68 7.78 0.19
N PRO A 64 -7.36 8.61 1.20
CA PRO A 64 -8.07 8.60 2.47
C PRO A 64 -9.56 8.90 2.24
N SER A 65 -10.42 8.05 2.79
CA SER A 65 -11.88 8.19 2.78
C SER A 65 -12.38 9.20 3.79
#